data_AF-A0A927PF91-F1
#
_entry.id   AF-A0A927PF91-F1
#
_cell.length_a   1.000
_cell.length_b   1.000
_cell.length_c   1.000
_cell.angle_alpha   90.00
_cell.angle_beta   90.00
_cell.angle_gamma   90.00
#
_symmetry.space_group_name_H-M   'P 1'
#
loop_
_entity.id
_entity.type
_entity.pdbx_description
1 polymer ?
#
loop_
_entity_poly.entity_id
_entity_poly.type
_entity_poly.pdbx_seq_one_letter_code
_entity_poly.pdbx_strand_id
1 'polypeptide(L)'
;MARIYDMALRAVRGDEEALAWLREHAHRDDRRTIIACDFDGTLCESHYPVIVRPNKPLLEAVKLLQQLDYELILWTCRELDDLTIATDYLRQFGVVFERANENSPAIIDYFDFDSRKINADEYWDDKAIEIIIPEEE
;
A
#
# COMPACT_ATOMS: atom_id res chain seq x y z
N MET A 1 -14.54 -11.98 0.15
CA MET A 1 -13.12 -12.36 0.44
C MET A 1 -12.56 -11.35 1.43
N ALA A 2 -11.67 -11.75 2.34
CA ALA A 2 -11.07 -10.82 3.31
C ALA A 2 -10.10 -9.85 2.59
N ARG A 3 -10.10 -8.56 2.97
CA ARG A 3 -9.18 -7.54 2.43
C ARG A 3 -7.92 -7.46 3.29
N ILE A 4 -6.76 -7.26 2.66
CA ILE A 4 -5.49 -7.14 3.38
C ILE A 4 -5.51 -5.92 4.28
N TYR A 5 -6.12 -4.82 3.84
CA TYR A 5 -6.34 -3.62 4.65
C TYR A 5 -6.99 -3.92 6.02
N ASP A 6 -8.12 -4.65 6.01
CA ASP A 6 -8.86 -4.95 7.24
C ASP A 6 -8.05 -5.87 8.16
N MET A 7 -7.35 -6.87 7.59
CA MET A 7 -6.51 -7.79 8.36
C MET A 7 -5.30 -7.07 8.95
N ALA A 8 -4.66 -6.18 8.21
CA ALA A 8 -3.51 -5.41 8.70
C ALA A 8 -3.91 -4.50 9.87
N LEU A 9 -5.05 -3.81 9.77
CA LEU A 9 -5.56 -2.97 10.86
C LEU A 9 -5.99 -3.77 12.11
N ARG A 10 -6.49 -4.99 11.92
CA ARG A 10 -6.78 -5.91 13.04
C ARG A 10 -5.49 -6.41 13.70
N ALA A 11 -4.52 -6.85 12.90
CA ALA A 11 -3.26 -7.40 13.39
C ALA A 11 -2.47 -6.39 14.23
N VAL A 12 -2.40 -5.12 13.82
CA VAL A 12 -1.74 -4.07 14.63
C VAL A 12 -2.46 -3.77 15.96
N ARG A 13 -3.72 -4.20 16.10
CA ARG A 13 -4.50 -4.13 17.35
C ARG A 13 -4.38 -5.40 18.21
N GLY A 14 -3.52 -6.34 17.83
CA GLY A 14 -3.25 -7.57 18.58
C GLY A 14 -4.10 -8.77 18.16
N ASP A 15 -4.76 -8.71 17.00
CA ASP A 15 -5.50 -9.86 16.46
C ASP A 15 -4.55 -10.90 15.84
N GLU A 16 -4.33 -11.99 16.56
CA GLU A 16 -3.41 -13.07 16.14
C GLU A 16 -3.92 -13.86 14.94
N GLU A 17 -5.24 -13.99 14.77
CA GLU A 17 -5.83 -14.68 13.61
C GLU A 17 -5.61 -13.86 12.34
N ALA A 18 -5.81 -12.54 12.42
CA ALA A 18 -5.50 -11.64 11.32
C ALA A 18 -4.01 -11.68 10.95
N LEU A 19 -3.12 -11.72 11.95
CA LEU A 19 -1.67 -11.83 11.72
C LEU A 19 -1.28 -13.16 11.07
N ALA A 20 -1.87 -14.28 11.50
CA ALA A 20 -1.66 -15.58 10.88
C ALA A 20 -2.12 -15.59 9.42
N TRP A 21 -3.32 -15.03 9.17
CA TRP A 21 -3.86 -14.91 7.83
C TRP A 21 -2.93 -14.09 6.91
N LEU A 22 -2.41 -12.96 7.38
CA LEU A 22 -1.46 -12.14 6.59
C LEU A 22 -0.19 -12.93 6.23
N ARG A 23 0.35 -13.73 7.14
CA ARG A 23 1.54 -14.56 6.84
C ARG A 23 1.28 -15.57 5.71
N GLU A 24 0.09 -16.14 5.66
CA GLU A 24 -0.30 -17.09 4.62
C GLU A 24 -0.55 -16.41 3.26
N HIS A 25 -0.79 -15.09 3.26
CA HIS A 25 -1.17 -14.32 2.06
C HIS A 25 -0.10 -13.30 1.63
N ALA A 26 1.11 -13.38 2.19
CA ALA A 26 2.24 -12.54 1.82
C ALA A 26 2.70 -12.74 0.38
N HIS A 27 2.46 -13.92 -0.19
CA HIS A 27 2.83 -14.29 -1.54
C HIS A 27 1.62 -14.81 -2.33
N ARG A 28 1.61 -14.52 -3.63
CA ARG A 28 0.62 -15.01 -4.60
C ARG A 28 1.34 -15.32 -5.90
N ASP A 29 1.01 -16.44 -6.53
CA ASP A 29 1.50 -16.83 -7.86
C ASP A 29 3.02 -16.61 -8.04
N ASP A 30 3.81 -17.13 -7.09
CA ASP A 30 5.27 -17.06 -7.02
C ASP A 30 5.90 -15.66 -6.89
N ARG A 31 5.12 -14.62 -6.55
CA ARG A 31 5.62 -13.28 -6.21
C ARG A 31 5.09 -12.77 -4.88
N ARG A 32 5.70 -11.70 -4.36
CA ARG A 32 5.14 -10.93 -3.22
C ARG A 32 3.77 -10.38 -3.60
N THR A 33 2.86 -10.36 -2.64
CA THR A 33 1.60 -9.63 -2.75
C THR A 33 1.91 -8.14 -2.74
N ILE A 34 1.41 -7.40 -3.74
CA ILE A 34 1.73 -6.01 -4.01
C ILE A 34 0.58 -5.12 -3.56
N ILE A 35 0.89 -4.08 -2.77
CA ILE A 35 -0.08 -3.10 -2.30
C ILE A 35 0.38 -1.71 -2.73
N ALA A 36 -0.47 -0.99 -3.46
CA ALA A 36 -0.25 0.41 -3.80
C ALA A 36 -0.92 1.29 -2.74
N CYS A 37 -0.16 2.20 -2.12
CA CYS A 37 -0.66 3.08 -1.07
C CYS A 37 -0.62 4.54 -1.50
N ASP A 38 -1.76 5.21 -1.53
CA ASP A 38 -1.85 6.66 -1.64
C ASP A 38 -1.22 7.35 -0.42
N PHE A 39 -0.77 8.59 -0.63
CA PHE A 39 -0.20 9.42 0.41
C PHE A 39 -1.20 10.40 1.05
N ASP A 40 -1.80 11.28 0.25
CA ASP A 40 -2.54 12.46 0.72
C ASP A 40 -4.01 12.14 1.00
N GLY A 41 -4.36 12.00 2.27
CA GLY A 41 -5.68 11.53 2.72
C GLY A 41 -5.65 10.08 3.20
N THR A 42 -4.62 9.32 2.79
CA THR A 42 -4.47 7.90 3.11
C THR A 42 -3.40 7.66 4.19
N LEU A 43 -2.11 7.70 3.83
CA LEU A 43 -1.00 7.52 4.78
C LEU A 43 -0.83 8.72 5.71
N CYS A 44 -1.24 9.90 5.26
CA CYS A 44 -1.19 11.16 6.00
C CYS A 44 -2.44 11.98 5.77
N GLU A 45 -2.83 12.78 6.76
CA GLU A 45 -3.72 13.91 6.52
C GLU A 45 -2.90 15.06 5.92
N SER A 46 -3.40 15.66 4.85
CA SER A 46 -2.72 16.71 4.11
C SER A 46 -3.67 17.81 3.65
N HIS A 47 -3.15 19.03 3.61
CA HIS A 47 -3.68 20.14 2.83
C HIS A 47 -2.63 20.49 1.79
N TYR A 48 -2.63 19.75 0.68
CA TYR A 48 -1.55 19.81 -0.31
C TYR A 48 -1.13 21.27 -0.61
N PRO A 49 0.19 21.57 -0.55
CA PRO A 49 1.31 20.62 -0.38
C PRO A 49 1.64 20.26 1.09
N VAL A 50 0.98 20.89 2.06
CA VAL A 50 1.31 20.77 3.49
C VAL A 50 0.84 19.44 4.07
N ILE A 51 1.76 18.72 4.71
CA ILE A 51 1.47 17.52 5.51
C ILE A 51 1.00 17.97 6.90
N VAL A 52 -0.16 17.51 7.35
CA VAL A 52 -0.78 17.93 8.61
C VAL A 52 -0.40 16.97 9.74
N ARG A 53 -0.69 15.68 9.60
CA ARG A 53 -0.41 14.65 10.62
C ARG A 53 -0.40 13.23 10.02
N PRO A 54 0.31 12.27 10.64
CA PRO A 54 0.38 10.91 10.12
C PRO A 54 -0.90 10.12 10.44
N ASN A 55 -1.30 9.21 9.56
CA ASN A 55 -2.27 8.17 9.86
C ASN A 55 -1.56 7.02 10.60
N LYS A 56 -1.28 7.20 11.90
CA LYS A 56 -0.44 6.26 12.68
C LYS A 56 -0.87 4.79 12.59
N PRO A 57 -2.16 4.43 12.74
CA PRO A 57 -2.59 3.04 12.61
C PRO A 57 -2.25 2.43 11.24
N LEU A 58 -2.40 3.22 10.17
CA LEU A 58 -2.09 2.75 8.83
C LEU A 58 -0.58 2.65 8.60
N LEU A 59 0.22 3.59 9.13
CA LEU A 59 1.68 3.50 9.07
C LEU A 59 2.20 2.26 9.84
N GLU A 60 1.60 1.92 10.98
CA GLU A 60 1.91 0.67 11.70
C GLU A 60 1.54 -0.57 10.87
N ALA A 61 0.41 -0.54 10.18
CA ALA A 61 -0.02 -1.62 9.29
C ALA A 61 0.94 -1.79 8.10
N VAL A 62 1.35 -0.69 7.45
CA VAL A 62 2.36 -0.69 6.38
C VAL A 62 3.67 -1.31 6.86
N LYS A 63 4.17 -0.91 8.05
CA LYS A 63 5.40 -1.48 8.62
C LYS A 63 5.27 -2.97 8.90
N LEU A 64 4.12 -3.41 9.43
CA LEU A 64 3.86 -4.82 9.66
C LEU A 64 3.91 -5.60 8.34
N LEU A 65 3.25 -5.11 7.29
CA LEU A 65 3.23 -5.80 6.00
C LEU A 65 4.64 -5.86 5.37
N GLN A 66 5.45 -4.80 5.49
CA GLN A 66 6.86 -4.83 5.09
C GLN A 66 7.67 -5.91 5.82
N GLN A 67 7.38 -6.15 7.11
CA GLN A 67 8.02 -7.23 7.89
C GLN A 67 7.53 -8.63 7.50
N LEU A 68 6.34 -8.73 6.93
CA LEU A 68 5.74 -9.98 6.47
C LEU A 68 6.04 -10.27 4.98
N ASP A 69 7.00 -9.56 4.39
CA ASP A 69 7.43 -9.73 2.99
C ASP A 69 6.36 -9.43 1.93
N TYR A 70 5.46 -8.49 2.23
CA TYR A 70 4.65 -7.83 1.21
C TYR A 70 5.47 -6.77 0.47
N GLU A 71 5.14 -6.54 -0.81
CA GLU A 71 5.70 -5.43 -1.58
C GLU A 71 4.76 -4.22 -1.50
N LEU A 72 5.23 -3.12 -0.92
CA LEU A 72 4.45 -1.89 -0.80
C LEU A 72 5.03 -0.83 -1.72
N ILE A 73 4.18 -0.20 -2.52
CA ILE A 73 4.53 0.85 -3.48
C ILE A 73 3.84 2.14 -3.04
N LEU A 74 4.61 3.23 -2.92
CA LEU A 74 4.02 4.55 -2.70
C LEU A 74 3.40 5.00 -4.02
N TRP A 75 2.10 5.23 -4.04
CA TRP A 75 1.35 5.57 -5.26
C TRP A 75 0.68 6.93 -5.09
N THR A 76 1.36 7.99 -5.50
CA THR A 76 0.97 9.36 -5.15
C THR A 76 1.08 10.30 -6.35
N CYS A 77 0.25 11.34 -6.37
CA CYS A 77 0.38 12.44 -7.32
C CYS A 77 1.53 13.41 -6.98
N ARG A 78 2.19 13.25 -5.83
CA ARG A 78 3.37 14.05 -5.48
C ARG A 78 4.55 13.68 -6.37
N GLU A 79 5.25 14.70 -6.85
CA GLU A 79 6.37 14.56 -7.78
C GLU A 79 7.54 15.46 -7.34
N LEU A 80 8.75 15.16 -7.82
CA LEU A 80 9.96 15.95 -7.57
C LEU A 80 10.21 16.21 -6.06
N ASP A 81 10.27 17.47 -5.66
CA ASP A 81 10.54 17.89 -4.27
C ASP A 81 9.40 17.45 -3.34
N ASP A 82 8.14 17.48 -3.79
CA ASP A 82 7.01 17.06 -2.95
C ASP A 82 7.04 15.56 -2.66
N LEU A 83 7.51 14.75 -3.63
CA LEU A 83 7.71 13.31 -3.43
C LEU A 83 8.86 13.05 -2.44
N THR A 84 9.95 13.82 -2.56
CA THR A 84 11.07 13.74 -1.62
C THR A 84 10.59 14.08 -0.19
N ILE A 85 9.84 15.16 -0.02
CA ILE A 85 9.25 15.56 1.26
C ILE A 85 8.33 14.48 1.83
N ALA A 86 7.47 13.88 1.01
CA ALA A 86 6.58 12.81 1.45
C ALA A 86 7.34 11.57 1.91
N THR A 87 8.34 11.12 1.15
CA THR A 87 9.16 9.96 1.53
C THR A 87 9.98 10.23 2.79
N ASP A 88 10.58 11.42 2.94
CA ASP A 88 11.31 11.82 4.15
C ASP A 88 10.40 11.91 5.37
N TYR A 89 9.16 12.36 5.19
CA TYR A 89 8.17 12.37 6.26
C TYR A 89 7.83 10.95 6.74
N LEU A 90 7.60 10.01 5.83
CA LEU A 90 7.32 8.61 6.17
C LEU A 90 8.49 7.92 6.86
N ARG A 91 9.73 8.22 6.46
CA ARG A 91 10.96 7.69 7.09
C ARG A 91 11.02 7.99 8.59
N GLN A 92 10.51 9.13 9.04
CA GLN A 92 10.47 9.50 10.46
C GLN A 92 9.62 8.54 11.32
N PHE A 93 8.71 7.79 10.69
CA PHE A 93 7.88 6.78 11.36
C PHE A 93 8.42 5.35 11.15
N GLY A 94 9.55 5.20 10.44
CA GLY A 94 10.14 3.91 10.08
C GLY A 94 9.41 3.21 8.94
N VAL A 95 8.71 3.96 8.08
CA VAL A 95 8.14 3.47 6.83
C VAL A 95 9.06 3.89 5.68
N VAL A 96 9.56 2.91 4.93
CA VAL A 96 10.42 3.17 3.75
C VAL A 96 9.86 2.39 2.58
N PHE A 97 9.46 3.09 1.53
CA PHE A 97 9.02 2.45 0.29
C PHE A 97 10.24 2.20 -0.60
N GLU A 98 10.35 0.99 -1.16
CA GLU A 98 11.39 0.64 -2.13
C GLU A 98 11.15 1.36 -3.47
N ARG A 99 9.89 1.66 -3.77
CA ARG A 99 9.43 2.25 -5.03
C ARG A 99 8.35 3.29 -4.77
N ALA A 100 8.36 4.35 -5.57
CA ALA A 100 7.30 5.33 -5.63
C ALA A 100 6.89 5.52 -7.10
N ASN A 101 5.61 5.34 -7.41
CA ASN A 101 5.07 5.46 -8.77
C ASN A 101 5.76 4.56 -9.82
N GLU A 102 6.35 3.43 -9.40
CA GLU A 102 7.00 2.44 -10.27
C GLU A 102 6.43 1.04 -10.04
N ASN A 103 6.25 0.26 -11.11
CA ASN A 103 5.80 -1.13 -11.00
C ASN A 103 6.85 -2.04 -10.34
N SER A 104 6.38 -3.13 -9.75
CA SER A 104 7.25 -4.22 -9.30
C SER A 104 7.96 -4.87 -10.51
N PRO A 105 9.26 -5.19 -10.42
CA PRO A 105 9.96 -5.94 -11.46
C PRO A 105 9.27 -7.26 -11.79
N ALA A 106 8.72 -7.96 -10.79
CA ALA A 106 7.99 -9.20 -11.01
C ALA A 106 6.76 -9.03 -11.92
N ILE A 107 6.11 -7.86 -11.88
CA ILE A 107 5.00 -7.53 -12.78
C ILE A 107 5.53 -7.22 -14.19
N ILE A 108 6.58 -6.42 -14.28
CA ILE A 108 7.18 -6.04 -15.58
C ILE A 108 7.65 -7.30 -16.32
N ASP A 109 8.35 -8.20 -15.61
CA ASP A 109 8.84 -9.47 -16.14
C ASP A 109 7.69 -10.40 -16.56
N TYR A 110 6.60 -10.44 -15.78
CA TYR A 110 5.43 -11.28 -16.09
C TYR A 110 4.70 -10.82 -17.35
N PHE A 111 4.54 -9.51 -17.56
CA PHE A 111 3.80 -8.96 -18.70
C PHE A 111 4.68 -8.58 -19.90
N ASP A 112 6.01 -8.64 -19.77
CA ASP A 112 7.00 -8.17 -20.77
C ASP A 112 6.77 -6.70 -21.19
N PHE A 113 6.22 -5.89 -20.29
CA PHE A 113 5.96 -4.47 -20.51
C PHE A 113 5.74 -3.74 -19.18
N ASP A 114 6.21 -2.48 -19.12
CA ASP A 114 5.95 -1.59 -17.98
C ASP A 114 4.79 -0.63 -18.29
N SER A 115 3.66 -0.86 -17.63
CA SER A 115 2.46 -0.05 -17.84
C SER A 115 2.47 1.22 -17.00
N ARG A 116 1.89 2.31 -17.51
CA ARG A 116 1.79 3.57 -16.74
C ARG A 116 1.01 3.44 -15.43
N LYS A 117 0.08 2.47 -15.35
CA LYS A 117 -0.68 2.21 -14.14
C LYS A 117 0.12 1.23 -13.27
N ILE A 118 0.18 1.49 -11.98
CA ILE A 118 0.71 0.52 -11.03
C ILE A 118 -0.22 -0.69 -11.00
N ASN A 119 0.33 -1.87 -11.23
CA ASN A 119 -0.37 -3.13 -11.08
C ASN A 119 -0.13 -3.64 -9.65
N ALA A 120 -1.17 -3.58 -8.82
CA ALA A 120 -1.18 -4.05 -7.45
C ALA A 120 -2.37 -4.99 -7.20
N ASP A 121 -2.21 -5.86 -6.20
CA ASP A 121 -3.27 -6.76 -5.72
C ASP A 121 -4.31 -6.01 -4.88
N GLU A 122 -3.90 -4.95 -4.18
CA GLU A 122 -4.79 -4.06 -3.44
C GLU A 122 -4.33 -2.59 -3.59
N TYR A 123 -5.29 -1.68 -3.70
CA TYR A 123 -5.06 -0.24 -3.76
C TYR A 123 -5.67 0.40 -2.51
N TRP A 124 -4.84 1.06 -1.71
CA TRP A 124 -5.25 1.79 -0.53
C TRP A 124 -5.27 3.27 -0.87
N ASP A 125 -6.46 3.83 -1.01
CA ASP A 125 -6.64 5.18 -1.51
C ASP A 125 -7.95 5.76 -0.95
N ASP A 126 -7.88 6.97 -0.39
CA ASP A 126 -9.02 7.66 0.24
C ASP A 126 -10.11 8.04 -0.76
N LYS A 127 -9.77 8.11 -2.06
CA LYS A 127 -10.69 8.42 -3.16
C LYS A 127 -11.14 7.18 -3.91
N ALA A 128 -10.67 5.99 -3.54
CA ALA A 128 -11.16 4.76 -4.14
C ALA A 128 -12.62 4.51 -3.75
N ILE A 129 -13.42 4.13 -4.75
CA ILE A 129 -14.75 3.56 -4.57
C ILE A 129 -14.68 2.06 -4.83
N GLU A 130 -15.30 1.26 -3.96
CA GLU A 130 -15.49 -0.17 -4.23
C GLU A 130 -16.50 -0.33 -5.37
N ILE A 131 -16.03 -0.81 -6.52
CA ILE A 131 -16.86 -1.07 -7.69
C ILE A 131 -17.43 -2.49 -7.55
N ILE A 132 -18.70 -2.58 -7.18
CA ILE A 132 -19.44 -3.85 -7.16
C ILE A 132 -19.98 -4.10 -8.56
N ILE A 133 -19.50 -5.16 -9.21
CA ILE A 133 -20.03 -5.61 -10.50
C ILE A 133 -21.31 -6.40 -10.20
N PRO A 134 -22.49 -5.97 -10.66
CA PRO A 134 -23.71 -6.76 -10.51
C PRO A 134 -23.56 -8.06 -11.30
N GLU A 135 -24.00 -9.17 -10.72
CA GLU A 135 -24.13 -10.42 -11.47
C GLU A 135 -25.17 -10.22 -12.58
N GLU A 136 -24.84 -10.64 -13.81
CA GLU A 136 -25.83 -10.70 -14.88
C GLU A 136 -26.82 -11.83 -14.55
N GLU A 137 -28.12 -11.51 -14.47
CA GLU A 137 -29.21 -12.49 -14.30
C GLU A 137 -29.31 -13.49 -15.47
#